data_AF-A0A960XW98-F1
#
_entry.id   AF-A0A960XW98-F1
#
_cell.length_a   1.000
_cell.length_b   1.000
_cell.length_c   1.000
_cell.angle_alpha   90.00
_cell.angle_beta   90.00
_cell.angle_gamma   90.00
#
_symmetry.space_group_name_H-M   'P 1'
#
loop_
_entity.id
_entity.type
_entity.pdbx_description
1 polymer ?
#
loop_
_entity_poly.entity_id
_entity_poly.type
_entity_poly.pdbx_seq_one_letter_code
_entity_poly.pdbx_strand_id
1 'polypeptide(L)'
;MNTWRLPGKGAMHPTAFPQPGLEEPGLQECVPAFACLSKQFCLTALMRYGQLLALLLVFFCAPGPAVVDADTELDFPEIFKGRCLNNASGCPCYKSPGEPEISRKYYHAEALRREGSSKTVAGKEFVPVVRNSVITTPGQSCYIARDSLIPMKYSPVLKSKIQLLDHTPLRLDQLVELSGEINADTLKGFKRVEIRRVWPTFYHLAMEEFHPGPRVDVRNPAGKKIGEASGDFLEQVRWEGSGVALDGKKYHYAGRPGQYNTYDLRWGHGAGYNYQVFPYRTIAVNFSGLCRHLRAQIPGCSKKSLIGLMVFIPEVAEKRIKMPGGAEHDGYFCITDTGSPYYIREERIDMFVGTHGGGNPYLPTARQGNHFMDGGIKNLVPSDWKIWKTDTKRVWCDQAAAESGQCVHDFRNTAPEKALTLQAVFRPDGQPLRCKKNPR
;
A
#
# COMPACT_ATOMS: atom_id res chain seq x y z
N MET A 1 -37.98 -42.28 36.19
CA MET A 1 -37.66 -43.15 35.03
C MET A 1 -37.47 -42.24 33.82
N ASN A 2 -36.37 -42.13 33.07
CA ASN A 2 -34.99 -42.62 33.06
C ASN A 2 -34.24 -41.57 32.17
N THR A 3 -33.34 -40.74 32.69
CA THR A 3 -31.86 -40.87 32.76
C THR A 3 -31.05 -40.63 31.45
N TRP A 4 -30.33 -39.49 31.44
CA TRP A 4 -28.93 -39.19 31.00
C TRP A 4 -28.42 -39.46 29.56
N ARG A 5 -27.81 -38.43 28.91
CA ARG A 5 -26.34 -38.17 28.84
C ARG A 5 -25.94 -36.98 27.93
N LEU A 6 -25.02 -36.14 28.42
CA LEU A 6 -24.09 -35.28 27.66
C LEU A 6 -22.88 -36.12 27.18
N PRO A 7 -22.16 -35.73 26.11
CA PRO A 7 -20.95 -34.88 26.23
C PRO A 7 -20.82 -33.88 25.05
N GLY A 8 -19.93 -32.89 24.99
CA GLY A 8 -18.83 -32.43 25.81
C GLY A 8 -18.30 -31.12 25.20
N LYS A 9 -17.83 -30.21 26.06
CA LYS A 9 -17.29 -28.89 25.72
C LYS A 9 -15.94 -29.03 25.00
N GLY A 10 -15.78 -28.32 23.89
CA GLY A 10 -14.48 -27.99 23.28
C GLY A 10 -14.44 -26.50 22.95
N ALA A 11 -14.13 -25.67 23.95
CA ALA A 11 -13.94 -24.24 23.76
C ALA A 11 -12.58 -24.00 23.06
N MET A 12 -12.60 -23.53 21.82
CA MET A 12 -11.42 -22.89 21.23
C MET A 12 -11.36 -21.46 21.77
N HIS A 13 -10.43 -21.23 22.69
CA HIS A 13 -9.97 -19.91 23.07
C HIS A 13 -9.38 -19.18 21.84
N PRO A 14 -9.73 -17.91 21.58
CA PRO A 14 -8.95 -17.07 20.70
C PRO A 14 -7.66 -16.68 21.42
N THR A 15 -6.53 -17.16 20.90
CA THR A 15 -5.20 -16.72 21.33
C THR A 15 -5.01 -15.25 20.97
N ALA A 16 -4.81 -14.44 22.01
CA ALA A 16 -4.41 -13.04 21.89
C ALA A 16 -3.00 -12.97 21.28
N PHE A 17 -2.82 -12.18 20.22
CA PHE A 17 -1.51 -11.79 19.72
C PHE A 17 -0.96 -10.64 20.59
N PRO A 18 0.28 -10.72 21.12
CA PRO A 18 0.87 -9.63 21.84
C PRO A 18 1.32 -8.52 20.88
N GLN A 19 1.08 -7.26 21.28
CA GLN A 19 1.72 -6.09 20.69
C GLN A 19 3.13 -5.96 21.27
N PRO A 20 4.17 -5.67 20.47
CA PRO A 20 5.49 -5.39 21.02
C PRO A 20 5.50 -3.97 21.61
N GLY A 21 5.69 -3.91 22.93
CA GLY A 21 6.12 -2.71 23.64
C GLY A 21 7.61 -2.47 23.41
N LEU A 22 7.96 -1.20 23.25
CA LEU A 22 9.33 -0.70 23.18
C LEU A 22 9.91 -0.67 24.60
N GLU A 23 10.92 -1.49 24.86
CA GLU A 23 11.90 -1.27 25.93
C GLU A 23 13.31 -1.53 25.37
N GLU A 24 14.17 -0.53 25.46
CA GLU A 24 15.63 -0.60 25.32
C GLU A 24 16.22 0.36 26.38
N PRO A 25 17.51 0.26 26.75
CA PRO A 25 18.28 -0.96 27.02
C PRO A 25 19.10 -0.84 28.32
N GLY A 26 19.49 -1.98 28.90
CA GLY A 26 20.51 -2.04 29.95
C GLY A 26 21.90 -2.24 29.34
N LEU A 27 22.78 -1.26 29.56
CA LEU A 27 24.22 -1.35 29.27
C LEU A 27 24.86 -2.54 29.99
N GLN A 28 25.71 -3.29 29.30
CA GLN A 28 26.84 -3.93 29.96
C GLN A 28 28.06 -4.01 29.03
N GLU A 29 29.11 -3.32 29.46
CA GLU A 29 30.45 -3.30 28.90
C GLU A 29 31.12 -4.67 29.01
N CYS A 30 31.86 -5.06 27.97
CA CYS A 30 33.04 -5.92 28.09
C CYS A 30 34.05 -5.52 26.99
N VAL A 31 35.25 -5.15 27.42
CA VAL A 31 36.41 -4.78 26.60
C VAL A 31 37.32 -6.03 26.39
N PRO A 32 38.47 -5.97 25.67
CA PRO A 32 38.70 -6.70 24.43
C PRO A 32 39.75 -7.83 24.56
N ALA A 33 39.91 -8.66 23.53
CA ALA A 33 41.10 -9.50 23.40
C ALA A 33 41.61 -9.63 21.96
N PHE A 34 42.92 -9.56 21.89
CA PHE A 34 43.92 -9.48 20.82
C PHE A 34 44.02 -10.61 19.77
N ALA A 35 44.86 -10.30 18.76
CA ALA A 35 45.72 -11.14 17.88
C ALA A 35 45.13 -11.47 16.48
N CYS A 36 45.66 -11.00 15.34
CA CYS A 36 47.01 -10.93 14.73
C CYS A 36 47.44 -12.22 14.00
N LEU A 37 48.10 -12.04 12.83
CA LEU A 37 48.73 -13.00 11.87
C LEU A 37 47.82 -13.50 10.73
N SER A 38 48.24 -13.66 9.46
CA SER A 38 49.43 -13.26 8.69
C SER A 38 49.32 -13.82 7.25
N LYS A 39 49.91 -13.12 6.27
CA LYS A 39 50.59 -13.59 5.01
C LYS A 39 49.81 -14.48 4.01
N GLN A 40 49.60 -14.13 2.73
CA GLN A 40 50.51 -13.77 1.60
C GLN A 40 51.21 -14.98 0.96
N PHE A 41 50.86 -15.34 -0.30
CA PHE A 41 51.69 -16.02 -1.34
C PHE A 41 50.95 -15.92 -2.71
N CYS A 42 51.44 -15.13 -3.68
CA CYS A 42 52.37 -15.44 -4.80
C CYS A 42 51.68 -16.20 -5.96
N LEU A 43 51.29 -15.58 -7.09
CA LEU A 43 52.02 -15.10 -8.29
C LEU A 43 52.77 -16.16 -9.14
N THR A 44 52.58 -16.01 -10.45
CA THR A 44 53.36 -16.44 -11.64
C THR A 44 53.29 -17.88 -12.19
N ALA A 45 52.87 -18.00 -13.47
CA ALA A 45 53.70 -18.41 -14.63
C ALA A 45 52.84 -18.68 -15.90
N LEU A 46 52.92 -17.84 -16.96
CA LEU A 46 53.69 -17.99 -18.23
C LEU A 46 52.94 -18.75 -19.36
N MET A 47 52.42 -18.04 -20.37
CA MET A 47 53.01 -17.77 -21.72
C MET A 47 52.99 -18.94 -22.72
N ARG A 48 52.34 -18.75 -23.89
CA ARG A 48 52.99 -18.61 -25.24
C ARG A 48 51.97 -18.60 -26.40
N TYR A 49 52.45 -18.04 -27.53
CA TYR A 49 51.84 -17.74 -28.84
C TYR A 49 51.15 -16.36 -28.91
N GLY A 50 51.57 -15.38 -29.71
CA GLY A 50 52.54 -15.37 -30.81
C GLY A 50 51.91 -14.71 -32.05
N GLN A 51 51.98 -13.38 -32.11
CA GLN A 51 51.96 -12.48 -33.29
C GLN A 51 50.91 -12.71 -34.40
N LEU A 52 50.02 -11.71 -34.62
CA LEU A 52 49.99 -10.92 -35.86
C LEU A 52 49.09 -9.68 -35.76
N LEU A 53 49.69 -8.53 -36.13
CA LEU A 53 49.14 -7.38 -36.87
C LEU A 53 47.81 -6.70 -36.48
N ALA A 54 47.98 -5.45 -36.02
CA ALA A 54 47.48 -4.21 -36.62
C ALA A 54 45.96 -3.92 -36.75
N LEU A 55 45.67 -2.64 -36.49
CA LEU A 55 44.42 -1.87 -36.57
C LEU A 55 43.54 -1.81 -35.32
N LEU A 56 43.09 -0.57 -35.06
CA LEU A 56 42.16 -0.07 -34.04
C LEU A 56 42.78 0.41 -32.71
N LEU A 57 43.55 1.50 -32.82
CA LEU A 57 43.57 2.55 -31.79
C LEU A 57 42.18 3.22 -31.75
N VAL A 58 41.21 2.56 -31.11
CA VAL A 58 40.01 3.22 -30.61
C VAL A 58 40.40 3.87 -29.30
N PHE A 59 40.31 5.19 -29.24
CA PHE A 59 40.34 5.95 -28.00
C PHE A 59 39.32 5.35 -27.02
N PHE A 60 39.79 4.56 -26.07
CA PHE A 60 39.05 4.29 -24.84
C PHE A 60 39.10 5.57 -24.00
N CYS A 61 38.20 6.51 -24.30
CA CYS A 61 37.71 7.42 -23.27
C CYS A 61 37.01 6.53 -22.23
N ALA A 62 37.75 6.07 -21.22
CA ALA A 62 37.15 5.55 -20.02
C ALA A 62 36.20 6.64 -19.51
N PRO A 63 34.89 6.38 -19.34
CA PRO A 63 34.05 7.31 -18.61
C PRO A 63 34.70 7.42 -17.23
N GLY A 64 35.26 8.58 -16.93
CA GLY A 64 35.62 8.90 -15.55
C GLY A 64 34.40 8.64 -14.67
N PRO A 65 34.59 8.24 -13.40
CA PRO A 65 33.46 8.10 -12.50
C PRO A 65 32.64 9.37 -12.62
N ALA A 66 31.37 9.23 -12.99
CA ALA A 66 30.45 10.33 -13.00
C ALA A 66 30.52 10.94 -11.60
N VAL A 67 31.19 12.09 -11.50
CA VAL A 67 31.08 12.95 -10.34
C VAL A 67 29.63 13.37 -10.40
N VAL A 68 28.81 12.67 -9.63
CA VAL A 68 27.46 13.08 -9.36
C VAL A 68 27.66 14.38 -8.60
N ASP A 69 27.52 15.50 -9.32
CA ASP A 69 27.44 16.80 -8.69
C ASP A 69 26.40 16.67 -7.57
N ALA A 70 26.87 16.92 -6.35
CA ALA A 70 26.03 16.99 -5.16
C ALA A 70 25.21 18.29 -5.24
N ASP A 71 24.41 18.41 -6.29
CA ASP A 71 23.70 19.63 -6.61
C ASP A 71 22.30 19.60 -6.02
N THR A 72 22.06 20.62 -5.19
CA THR A 72 20.85 20.97 -4.48
C THR A 72 20.42 19.99 -3.38
N GLU A 73 20.59 20.43 -2.13
CA GLU A 73 19.85 19.94 -0.99
C GLU A 73 18.36 20.04 -1.33
N LEU A 74 17.77 18.93 -1.79
CA LEU A 74 16.35 18.84 -2.08
C LEU A 74 15.61 19.21 -0.79
N ASP A 75 14.92 20.34 -0.78
CA ASP A 75 14.07 20.76 0.33
C ASP A 75 12.89 19.78 0.46
N PHE A 76 13.06 18.78 1.33
CA PHE A 76 12.04 17.77 1.60
C PHE A 76 10.96 18.37 2.50
N PRO A 77 9.69 18.36 2.09
CA PRO A 77 8.65 19.03 2.84
C PRO A 77 8.41 18.34 4.19
N GLU A 78 8.61 19.01 5.31
CA GLU A 78 8.25 18.43 6.60
C GLU A 78 6.73 18.16 6.64
N ILE A 79 6.36 16.89 6.72
CA ILE A 79 4.97 16.43 6.72
C ILE A 79 4.61 15.98 8.13
N PHE A 80 3.43 16.38 8.56
CA PHE A 80 2.85 16.04 9.85
C PHE A 80 1.54 15.29 9.68
N LYS A 81 1.25 14.46 10.67
CA LYS A 81 -0.08 14.00 10.99
C LYS A 81 -0.65 14.90 12.09
N GLY A 82 -1.79 15.54 11.84
CA GLY A 82 -2.50 16.33 12.84
C GLY A 82 -3.03 15.46 13.99
N ARG A 83 -2.78 15.88 15.23
CA ARG A 83 -3.34 15.25 16.43
C ARG A 83 -4.53 16.08 16.91
N CYS A 84 -5.74 15.53 16.77
CA CYS A 84 -6.98 16.11 17.28
C CYS A 84 -7.89 15.05 17.93
N LEU A 85 -7.50 14.57 19.10
CA LEU A 85 -8.19 13.47 19.76
C LEU A 85 -9.49 13.94 20.41
N ASN A 86 -10.49 13.05 20.44
CA ASN A 86 -11.78 13.23 21.12
C ASN A 86 -12.56 14.50 20.72
N ASN A 87 -12.35 15.03 19.52
CA ASN A 87 -13.02 16.24 19.05
C ASN A 87 -13.63 16.05 17.66
N ALA A 88 -14.93 15.75 17.63
CA ALA A 88 -15.70 15.53 16.41
C ALA A 88 -15.83 16.79 15.54
N SER A 89 -15.72 17.97 16.16
CA SER A 89 -15.82 19.26 15.47
C SER A 89 -14.50 19.71 14.87
N GLY A 90 -13.40 18.97 15.08
CA GLY A 90 -12.06 19.36 14.66
C GLY A 90 -11.39 20.35 15.61
N CYS A 91 -10.06 20.44 15.51
CA CYS A 91 -9.21 21.27 16.35
C CYS A 91 -8.88 22.58 15.64
N PRO A 92 -8.64 23.67 16.40
CA PRO A 92 -8.39 24.98 15.81
C PRO A 92 -7.06 25.02 15.06
N CYS A 93 -7.07 25.61 13.87
CA CYS A 93 -5.89 26.05 13.15
C CYS A 93 -5.98 27.57 13.00
N TYR A 94 -5.07 28.30 13.62
CA TYR A 94 -5.19 29.73 13.85
C TYR A 94 -4.68 30.58 12.68
N LYS A 95 -5.25 31.77 12.45
CA LYS A 95 -4.71 32.71 11.44
C LYS A 95 -3.32 33.21 11.82
N SER A 96 -3.08 33.39 13.11
CA SER A 96 -1.83 33.86 13.71
C SER A 96 -1.48 32.99 14.92
N PRO A 97 -0.19 32.86 15.28
CA PRO A 97 0.25 32.00 16.37
C PRO A 97 -0.31 32.49 17.72
N GLY A 98 -1.01 31.61 18.45
CA GLY A 98 -1.53 31.89 19.79
C GLY A 98 -2.75 32.82 19.85
N GLU A 99 -3.30 33.25 18.71
CA GLU A 99 -4.49 34.10 18.66
C GLU A 99 -5.80 33.29 18.69
N PRO A 100 -6.92 33.86 19.16
CA PRO A 100 -8.20 33.15 19.19
C PRO A 100 -8.84 32.99 17.81
N GLU A 101 -8.39 33.75 16.80
CA GLU A 101 -9.00 33.72 15.48
C GLU A 101 -8.64 32.45 14.71
N ILE A 102 -9.65 31.63 14.47
CA ILE A 102 -9.53 30.35 13.76
C ILE A 102 -9.58 30.61 12.25
N SER A 103 -8.53 30.22 11.52
CA SER A 103 -8.51 30.21 10.05
C SER A 103 -9.38 29.07 9.52
N ARG A 104 -9.14 27.86 10.04
CA ARG A 104 -9.88 26.64 9.71
C ARG A 104 -9.77 25.64 10.84
N LYS A 105 -10.55 24.57 10.75
CA LYS A 105 -10.38 23.40 11.61
C LYS A 105 -9.58 22.32 10.89
N TYR A 106 -8.85 21.52 11.66
CA TYR A 106 -8.21 20.30 11.19
C TYR A 106 -8.68 19.10 11.99
N TYR A 107 -8.64 17.92 11.39
CA TYR A 107 -9.07 16.67 12.02
C TYR A 107 -7.88 15.80 12.42
N HIS A 108 -8.11 14.85 13.33
CA HIS A 108 -7.07 13.89 13.65
C HIS A 108 -6.72 13.08 12.41
N ALA A 109 -5.44 12.82 12.22
CA ALA A 109 -4.93 12.15 11.04
C ALA A 109 -5.08 12.96 9.73
N GLU A 110 -5.34 14.27 9.81
CA GLU A 110 -5.16 15.15 8.65
C GLU A 110 -3.68 15.27 8.32
N ALA A 111 -3.32 15.03 7.06
CA ALA A 111 -1.96 15.21 6.59
C ALA A 111 -1.69 16.69 6.32
N LEU A 112 -0.66 17.21 6.97
CA LEU A 112 -0.29 18.61 6.97
C LEU A 112 1.15 18.76 6.51
N ARG A 113 1.45 19.83 5.79
CA ARG A 113 2.79 20.16 5.29
C ARG A 113 3.19 21.48 5.93
N ARG A 114 4.44 21.57 6.41
CA ARG A 114 5.01 22.83 6.89
C ARG A 114 5.02 23.87 5.78
N GLU A 115 4.71 25.12 6.12
CA GLU A 115 4.77 26.26 5.21
C GLU A 115 5.50 27.44 5.86
N GLY A 116 6.82 27.32 5.93
CA GLY A 116 7.69 28.36 6.50
C GLY A 116 8.12 28.11 7.95
N SER A 117 8.71 29.14 8.55
CA SER A 117 9.35 29.05 9.86
C SER A 117 8.34 29.04 11.02
N SER A 118 8.66 28.27 12.07
CA SER A 118 7.86 28.24 13.30
C SER A 118 7.93 29.59 14.03
N LYS A 119 6.91 29.88 14.84
CA LYS A 119 6.86 31.06 15.71
C LYS A 119 6.60 30.64 17.15
N THR A 120 7.30 31.25 18.10
CA THR A 120 7.11 30.98 19.53
C THR A 120 6.31 32.12 20.17
N VAL A 121 5.19 31.78 20.81
CA VAL A 121 4.33 32.74 21.51
C VAL A 121 4.04 32.17 22.91
N ALA A 122 4.32 32.96 23.95
CA ALA A 122 4.14 32.56 25.35
C ALA A 122 4.77 31.19 25.68
N GLY A 123 5.98 30.93 25.19
CA GLY A 123 6.72 29.68 25.40
C GLY A 123 6.20 28.45 24.63
N LYS A 124 5.19 28.62 23.78
CA LYS A 124 4.67 27.55 22.90
C LYS A 124 5.09 27.77 21.46
N GLU A 125 5.62 26.73 20.83
CA GLU A 125 5.96 26.73 19.40
C GLU A 125 4.71 26.46 18.55
N PHE A 126 4.49 27.30 17.55
CA PHE A 126 3.45 27.17 16.54
C PHE A 126 4.08 27.00 15.16
N VAL A 127 3.65 25.96 14.45
CA VAL A 127 4.12 25.62 13.11
C VAL A 127 3.09 26.11 12.08
N PRO A 128 3.47 26.91 11.08
CA PRO A 128 2.61 27.21 9.95
C PRO A 128 2.44 25.97 9.07
N VAL A 129 1.20 25.62 8.74
CA VAL A 129 0.87 24.42 7.97
C VAL A 129 -0.21 24.66 6.94
N VAL A 130 -0.14 23.87 5.87
CA VAL A 130 -1.20 23.70 4.86
C VAL A 130 -1.56 22.22 4.74
N ARG A 131 -2.66 21.91 4.06
CA ARG A 131 -3.00 20.51 3.74
C ARG A 131 -1.95 19.90 2.81
N ASN A 132 -1.48 18.70 3.17
CA ASN A 132 -0.59 17.90 2.32
C ASN A 132 -1.44 16.97 1.45
N SER A 133 -2.10 17.52 0.43
CA SER A 133 -3.10 16.78 -0.32
C SER A 133 -2.72 16.58 -1.79
N VAL A 134 -2.88 15.33 -2.27
CA VAL A 134 -3.13 15.02 -3.69
C VAL A 134 -4.58 15.32 -4.10
N ILE A 135 -5.53 15.31 -3.16
CA ILE A 135 -6.98 15.27 -3.47
C ILE A 135 -7.68 16.64 -3.30
N THR A 136 -7.01 17.60 -2.68
CA THR A 136 -7.55 18.95 -2.48
C THR A 136 -6.50 19.99 -2.80
N THR A 137 -6.92 21.16 -3.24
CA THR A 137 -6.04 22.34 -3.29
C THR A 137 -5.46 22.58 -1.89
N PRO A 138 -4.16 22.92 -1.78
CA PRO A 138 -3.58 23.37 -0.52
C PRO A 138 -4.43 24.54 -0.03
N GLY A 139 -5.25 24.29 1.00
CA GLY A 139 -6.11 25.32 1.58
C GLY A 139 -5.28 26.44 2.22
N GLN A 140 -5.96 27.39 2.85
CA GLN A 140 -5.29 28.50 3.54
C GLN A 140 -4.28 27.99 4.60
N SER A 141 -3.11 28.63 4.63
CA SER A 141 -2.11 28.47 5.69
C SER A 141 -2.68 28.84 7.04
N CYS A 142 -2.29 28.10 8.07
CA CYS A 142 -2.68 28.38 9.44
C CYS A 142 -1.68 27.80 10.45
N TYR A 143 -1.74 28.24 11.69
CA TYR A 143 -0.80 27.87 12.75
C TYR A 143 -1.37 26.80 13.68
N ILE A 144 -0.59 25.76 13.96
CA ILE A 144 -0.91 24.70 14.91
C ILE A 144 0.24 24.57 15.93
N ALA A 145 -0.09 24.33 17.19
CA ALA A 145 0.91 24.07 18.22
C ALA A 145 1.70 22.79 17.91
N ARG A 146 3.03 22.82 18.13
CA ARG A 146 3.95 21.72 17.73
C ARG A 146 3.60 20.37 18.37
N ASP A 147 3.10 20.38 19.60
CA ASP A 147 2.66 19.20 20.38
C ASP A 147 1.42 18.48 19.80
N SER A 148 0.70 19.20 18.94
CA SER A 148 -0.48 18.75 18.22
C SER A 148 -0.15 18.24 16.81
N LEU A 149 1.14 18.11 16.49
CA LEU A 149 1.66 17.62 15.22
C LEU A 149 2.59 16.43 15.44
N ILE A 150 2.32 15.32 14.75
CA ILE A 150 3.18 14.13 14.77
C ILE A 150 4.02 14.17 13.48
N PRO A 151 5.36 14.32 13.56
CA PRO A 151 6.20 14.33 12.36
C PRO A 151 6.20 12.96 11.69
N MET A 152 6.05 12.97 10.37
CA MET A 152 6.08 11.77 9.54
C MET A 152 7.49 11.56 9.00
N LYS A 153 8.04 10.36 9.20
CA LYS A 153 9.32 9.95 8.64
C LYS A 153 9.09 9.26 7.29
N TYR A 154 9.90 9.60 6.29
CA TYR A 154 9.87 8.97 4.99
C TYR A 154 11.24 9.08 4.31
N SER A 155 11.53 8.16 3.37
CA SER A 155 12.75 8.21 2.55
C SER A 155 12.82 9.49 1.70
N PRO A 156 13.99 10.15 1.59
CA PRO A 156 14.19 11.28 0.67
C PRO A 156 14.17 10.85 -0.81
N VAL A 157 13.99 9.58 -1.12
CA VAL A 157 13.83 9.16 -2.53
C VAL A 157 12.42 9.53 -3.00
N LEU A 158 12.32 10.47 -3.96
CA LEU A 158 11.03 10.91 -4.54
C LEU A 158 10.56 10.04 -5.71
N LYS A 159 11.48 9.39 -6.42
CA LYS A 159 11.20 8.56 -7.60
C LYS A 159 12.08 7.32 -7.58
N SER A 160 11.48 6.19 -7.95
CA SER A 160 12.20 4.91 -8.12
C SER A 160 12.32 4.56 -9.60
N LYS A 161 13.42 3.91 -10.00
CA LYS A 161 13.52 3.32 -11.35
C LYS A 161 12.46 2.23 -11.57
N ILE A 162 11.99 1.58 -10.51
CA ILE A 162 10.94 0.56 -10.55
C ILE A 162 9.57 1.18 -10.88
N GLN A 163 9.39 2.49 -10.67
CA GLN A 163 8.21 3.22 -11.14
C GLN A 163 8.22 3.49 -12.64
N LEU A 164 9.33 3.23 -13.34
CA LEU A 164 9.42 3.35 -14.80
C LEU A 164 9.08 2.05 -15.53
N LEU A 165 8.77 0.97 -14.79
CA LEU A 165 8.25 -0.25 -15.40
C LEU A 165 6.96 0.06 -16.18
N ASP A 166 6.67 -0.72 -17.20
CA ASP A 166 5.43 -0.52 -17.97
C ASP A 166 4.21 -0.99 -17.14
N HIS A 167 3.44 -0.04 -16.59
CA HIS A 167 2.19 -0.31 -15.86
C HIS A 167 0.94 -0.31 -16.73
N THR A 168 1.08 -0.38 -18.06
CA THR A 168 -0.07 -0.43 -18.96
C THR A 168 -1.01 -1.57 -18.53
N PRO A 169 -2.29 -1.28 -18.25
CA PRO A 169 -3.23 -2.32 -17.84
C PRO A 169 -3.34 -3.35 -18.96
N LEU A 170 -3.34 -4.63 -18.60
CA LEU A 170 -3.58 -5.70 -19.57
C LEU A 170 -4.90 -5.45 -20.31
N ARG A 171 -4.94 -5.77 -21.60
CA ARG A 171 -6.17 -5.69 -22.40
C ARG A 171 -7.15 -6.82 -22.00
N LEU A 172 -8.42 -6.66 -22.35
CA LEU A 172 -9.45 -7.64 -21.99
C LEU A 172 -9.20 -9.02 -22.62
N ASP A 173 -8.75 -9.08 -23.87
CA ASP A 173 -8.33 -10.31 -24.56
C ASP A 173 -7.17 -11.04 -23.86
N GLN A 174 -6.29 -10.29 -23.20
CA GLN A 174 -5.24 -10.85 -22.35
C GLN A 174 -5.83 -11.37 -21.03
N LEU A 175 -6.78 -10.64 -20.43
CA LEU A 175 -7.32 -10.95 -19.11
C LEU A 175 -8.26 -12.16 -19.06
N VAL A 176 -9.05 -12.45 -20.11
CA VAL A 176 -10.03 -13.54 -20.08
C VAL A 176 -9.81 -14.56 -21.19
N GLU A 177 -10.28 -15.80 -20.98
CA GLU A 177 -10.32 -16.85 -22.00
C GLU A 177 -11.70 -16.87 -22.64
N LEU A 178 -11.87 -16.05 -23.67
CA LEU A 178 -13.03 -16.05 -24.54
C LEU A 178 -12.54 -16.16 -25.99
N SER A 179 -13.34 -16.81 -26.85
CA SER A 179 -13.05 -16.90 -28.28
C SER A 179 -13.39 -15.59 -28.99
N GLY A 180 -12.53 -15.13 -29.90
CA GLY A 180 -12.74 -13.93 -30.69
C GLY A 180 -12.07 -12.67 -30.12
N GLU A 181 -12.30 -11.53 -30.75
CA GLU A 181 -11.81 -10.24 -30.26
C GLU A 181 -12.63 -9.80 -29.03
N ILE A 182 -11.93 -9.59 -27.92
CA ILE A 182 -12.56 -9.21 -26.65
C ILE A 182 -12.24 -7.76 -26.32
N ASN A 183 -13.27 -6.93 -26.38
CA ASN A 183 -13.24 -5.54 -25.96
C ASN A 183 -14.46 -5.21 -25.07
N ALA A 184 -14.57 -3.96 -24.63
CA ALA A 184 -15.64 -3.52 -23.74
C ALA A 184 -17.04 -3.67 -24.39
N ASP A 185 -17.14 -3.53 -25.71
CA ASP A 185 -18.38 -3.70 -26.45
C ASP A 185 -18.83 -5.16 -26.50
N THR A 186 -17.90 -6.10 -26.72
CA THR A 186 -18.18 -7.55 -26.66
C THR A 186 -18.78 -7.94 -25.30
N LEU A 187 -18.30 -7.31 -24.22
CA LEU A 187 -18.77 -7.58 -22.86
C LEU A 187 -20.07 -6.84 -22.48
N LYS A 188 -20.67 -6.02 -23.36
CA LYS A 188 -22.01 -5.43 -23.12
C LYS A 188 -23.12 -6.49 -23.11
N GLY A 189 -22.96 -7.58 -23.86
CA GLY A 189 -23.90 -8.71 -23.88
C GLY A 189 -23.82 -9.63 -22.65
N PHE A 190 -22.87 -9.39 -21.74
CA PHE A 190 -22.70 -10.18 -20.53
C PHE A 190 -23.61 -9.64 -19.42
N LYS A 191 -24.16 -10.55 -18.61
CA LYS A 191 -24.98 -10.17 -17.47
C LYS A 191 -24.10 -9.55 -16.38
N ARG A 192 -24.45 -8.34 -15.96
CA ARG A 192 -23.82 -7.66 -14.82
C ARG A 192 -24.76 -7.70 -13.63
N VAL A 193 -24.27 -8.17 -12.49
CA VAL A 193 -25.04 -8.25 -11.23
C VAL A 193 -24.39 -7.30 -10.25
N GLU A 194 -25.11 -6.25 -9.85
CA GLU A 194 -24.67 -5.37 -8.78
C GLU A 194 -24.53 -6.17 -7.48
N ILE A 195 -23.37 -6.00 -6.85
CA ILE A 195 -23.02 -6.69 -5.61
C ILE A 195 -23.26 -5.77 -4.42
N ARG A 196 -22.62 -4.58 -4.47
CA ARG A 196 -22.62 -3.55 -3.43
C ARG A 196 -21.83 -2.33 -3.89
N ARG A 197 -22.00 -1.22 -3.16
CA ARG A 197 -21.08 -0.09 -3.20
C ARG A 197 -19.92 -0.27 -2.22
N VAL A 198 -18.73 0.20 -2.60
CA VAL A 198 -17.48 0.05 -1.84
C VAL A 198 -16.65 1.34 -1.80
N TRP A 199 -15.75 1.40 -0.83
CA TRP A 199 -14.68 2.40 -0.77
C TRP A 199 -13.41 1.90 -1.43
N PRO A 200 -12.83 2.67 -2.35
CA PRO A 200 -11.51 2.37 -2.89
C PRO A 200 -10.41 2.85 -1.95
N THR A 201 -9.42 1.98 -1.77
CA THR A 201 -8.05 2.37 -1.46
C THR A 201 -7.13 1.86 -2.56
N PHE A 202 -5.86 2.23 -2.50
CA PHE A 202 -4.85 1.77 -3.45
C PHE A 202 -3.69 1.12 -2.69
N TYR A 203 -3.16 0.06 -3.28
CA TYR A 203 -1.98 -0.65 -2.78
C TYR A 203 -1.00 -0.89 -3.93
N HIS A 204 0.27 -1.10 -3.59
CA HIS A 204 1.36 -1.18 -4.55
C HIS A 204 2.43 -2.14 -4.05
N LEU A 205 3.41 -2.47 -4.89
CA LEU A 205 4.58 -3.19 -4.40
C LEU A 205 5.36 -2.31 -3.43
N ALA A 206 5.79 -2.89 -2.31
CA ALA A 206 6.80 -2.25 -1.48
C ALA A 206 8.09 -2.10 -2.29
N MET A 207 8.78 -0.97 -2.15
CA MET A 207 10.06 -0.71 -2.81
C MET A 207 11.10 -0.35 -1.76
N GLU A 208 12.23 -1.06 -1.73
CA GLU A 208 13.22 -0.85 -0.67
C GLU A 208 13.83 0.56 -0.68
N GLU A 209 13.99 1.18 -1.85
CA GLU A 209 14.44 2.58 -2.00
C GLU A 209 13.57 3.57 -1.18
N PHE A 210 12.31 3.23 -0.99
CA PHE A 210 11.32 4.05 -0.29
C PHE A 210 11.25 3.78 1.21
N HIS A 211 11.88 2.70 1.66
CA HIS A 211 11.88 2.19 3.03
C HIS A 211 13.30 1.74 3.43
N PRO A 212 14.29 2.66 3.40
CA PRO A 212 15.65 2.36 3.83
C PRO A 212 15.67 2.08 5.33
N GLY A 213 16.61 1.25 5.77
CA GLY A 213 16.72 0.83 7.16
C GLY A 213 17.83 -0.20 7.33
N PRO A 214 18.05 -0.69 8.57
CA PRO A 214 19.05 -1.70 8.85
C PRO A 214 18.82 -2.96 8.01
N ARG A 215 19.87 -3.45 7.35
CA ARG A 215 19.77 -4.69 6.56
C ARG A 215 19.67 -5.89 7.49
N VAL A 216 18.73 -6.79 7.19
CA VAL A 216 18.50 -8.03 7.94
C VAL A 216 18.42 -9.21 6.99
N ASP A 217 18.70 -10.41 7.53
CA ASP A 217 18.50 -11.67 6.80
C ASP A 217 17.03 -11.85 6.42
N VAL A 218 16.76 -12.06 5.13
CA VAL A 218 15.45 -12.50 4.68
C VAL A 218 15.41 -14.02 4.70
N ARG A 219 14.42 -14.60 5.41
CA ARG A 219 14.30 -16.04 5.59
C ARG A 219 13.00 -16.57 5.01
N ASN A 220 13.06 -17.78 4.47
CA ASN A 220 11.88 -18.50 4.00
C ASN A 220 11.17 -19.26 5.13
N PRO A 221 10.00 -19.89 4.86
CA PRO A 221 9.30 -20.65 5.89
C PRO A 221 10.07 -21.83 6.50
N ALA A 222 11.11 -22.31 5.81
CA ALA A 222 12.02 -23.34 6.32
C ALA A 222 13.20 -22.76 7.12
N GLY A 223 13.23 -21.44 7.36
CA GLY A 223 14.31 -20.75 8.08
C GLY A 223 15.58 -20.50 7.27
N LYS A 224 15.63 -20.93 6.00
CA LYS A 224 16.77 -20.73 5.10
C LYS A 224 16.86 -19.25 4.69
N LYS A 225 18.07 -18.67 4.78
CA LYS A 225 18.37 -17.34 4.24
C LYS A 225 18.19 -17.35 2.71
N ILE A 226 17.34 -16.46 2.22
CA ILE A 226 17.03 -16.28 0.80
C ILE A 226 17.51 -14.93 0.26
N GLY A 227 18.05 -14.06 1.12
CA GLY A 227 18.68 -12.80 0.75
C GLY A 227 18.85 -11.88 1.96
N GLU A 228 19.07 -10.60 1.69
CA GLU A 228 19.15 -9.54 2.68
C GLU A 228 18.42 -8.31 2.15
N ALA A 229 17.72 -7.60 3.02
CA ALA A 229 17.03 -6.35 2.69
C ALA A 229 16.83 -5.51 3.97
N SER A 230 16.47 -4.24 3.81
CA SER A 230 16.06 -3.36 4.90
C SER A 230 14.90 -3.93 5.71
N GLY A 231 15.00 -3.88 7.05
CA GLY A 231 13.93 -4.27 7.96
C GLY A 231 12.63 -3.49 7.74
N ASP A 232 12.74 -2.17 7.52
CA ASP A 232 11.60 -1.29 7.25
C ASP A 232 10.90 -1.68 5.94
N PHE A 233 11.68 -2.04 4.92
CA PHE A 233 11.15 -2.55 3.66
C PHE A 233 10.40 -3.87 3.86
N LEU A 234 10.96 -4.82 4.62
CA LEU A 234 10.30 -6.09 4.90
C LEU A 234 9.00 -5.90 5.70
N GLU A 235 8.94 -4.90 6.57
CA GLU A 235 7.68 -4.53 7.22
C GLU A 235 6.64 -4.05 6.20
N GLN A 236 7.04 -3.25 5.21
CA GLN A 236 6.13 -2.87 4.13
C GLN A 236 5.74 -4.06 3.24
N VAL A 237 6.64 -5.01 2.97
CA VAL A 237 6.29 -6.25 2.26
C VAL A 237 5.22 -7.04 3.03
N ARG A 238 5.24 -7.03 4.36
CA ARG A 238 4.18 -7.63 5.19
C ARG A 238 2.83 -6.93 4.99
N TRP A 239 2.83 -5.60 4.85
CA TRP A 239 1.62 -4.80 4.69
C TRP A 239 1.04 -4.88 3.27
N GLU A 240 1.88 -4.70 2.26
CA GLU A 240 1.52 -4.69 0.84
C GLU A 240 1.42 -6.10 0.23
N GLY A 241 1.98 -7.10 0.91
CA GLY A 241 2.02 -8.50 0.50
C GLY A 241 3.22 -8.86 -0.39
N SER A 242 3.71 -7.93 -1.21
CA SER A 242 4.86 -8.16 -2.10
C SER A 242 5.72 -6.89 -2.25
N GLY A 243 7.01 -7.06 -2.54
CA GLY A 243 7.90 -5.94 -2.82
C GLY A 243 9.16 -6.29 -3.59
N VAL A 244 9.92 -5.27 -3.96
CA VAL A 244 11.17 -5.35 -4.72
C VAL A 244 12.29 -4.67 -3.94
N ALA A 245 13.36 -5.42 -3.69
CA ALA A 245 14.55 -4.97 -3.00
C ALA A 245 15.52 -4.22 -3.91
N LEU A 246 16.53 -3.56 -3.33
CA LEU A 246 17.57 -2.80 -4.03
C LEU A 246 18.40 -3.67 -4.98
N ASP A 247 18.56 -4.96 -4.67
CA ASP A 247 19.24 -5.95 -5.52
C ASP A 247 18.33 -6.48 -6.65
N GLY A 248 17.12 -5.96 -6.78
CA GLY A 248 16.11 -6.40 -7.74
C GLY A 248 15.38 -7.69 -7.34
N LYS A 249 15.77 -8.33 -6.23
CA LYS A 249 15.08 -9.53 -5.75
C LYS A 249 13.68 -9.16 -5.27
N LYS A 250 12.72 -10.01 -5.62
CA LYS A 250 11.33 -9.82 -5.25
C LYS A 250 10.96 -10.72 -4.09
N TYR A 251 10.29 -10.15 -3.10
CA TYR A 251 9.88 -10.85 -1.88
C TYR A 251 8.38 -10.78 -1.69
N HIS A 252 7.79 -11.90 -1.30
CA HIS A 252 6.37 -12.04 -0.98
C HIS A 252 6.21 -12.52 0.47
N TYR A 253 5.31 -11.91 1.22
CA TYR A 253 5.05 -12.31 2.59
C TYR A 253 4.43 -13.71 2.66
N ALA A 254 5.06 -14.64 3.39
CA ALA A 254 4.63 -16.04 3.42
C ALA A 254 3.47 -16.32 4.39
N GLY A 255 2.81 -15.28 4.92
CA GLY A 255 1.71 -15.41 5.88
C GLY A 255 2.15 -15.66 7.32
N ARG A 256 3.46 -15.57 7.62
CA ARG A 256 4.03 -15.77 8.96
C ARG A 256 5.05 -14.68 9.28
N PRO A 257 5.06 -14.11 10.50
CA PRO A 257 5.99 -13.04 10.88
C PRO A 257 7.44 -13.39 10.54
N GLY A 258 8.13 -12.48 9.85
CA GLY A 258 9.54 -12.64 9.47
C GLY A 258 9.83 -13.67 8.37
N GLN A 259 8.82 -14.27 7.74
CA GLN A 259 8.99 -15.29 6.70
C GLN A 259 8.50 -14.80 5.34
N TYR A 260 9.32 -15.02 4.31
CA TYR A 260 9.10 -14.52 2.96
C TYR A 260 9.45 -15.58 1.90
N ASN A 261 8.84 -15.49 0.73
CA ASN A 261 9.23 -16.26 -0.45
C ASN A 261 9.81 -15.32 -1.51
N THR A 262 10.68 -15.85 -2.37
CA THR A 262 11.04 -15.16 -3.62
C THR A 262 10.07 -15.56 -4.72
N TYR A 263 9.93 -14.71 -5.74
CA TYR A 263 9.08 -15.00 -6.89
C TYR A 263 9.62 -14.40 -8.18
N ASP A 264 9.30 -15.05 -9.29
CA ASP A 264 9.63 -14.61 -10.65
C ASP A 264 8.34 -14.31 -11.44
N LEU A 265 7.61 -13.31 -10.94
CA LEU A 265 6.45 -12.72 -11.60
C LEU A 265 6.76 -11.27 -11.91
N ARG A 266 6.15 -10.70 -12.94
CA ARG A 266 6.34 -9.29 -13.30
C ARG A 266 6.00 -8.37 -12.13
N TRP A 267 4.86 -8.61 -11.47
CA TRP A 267 4.34 -7.75 -10.41
C TRP A 267 4.37 -8.41 -9.03
N GLY A 268 3.47 -9.35 -8.74
CA GLY A 268 3.39 -9.97 -7.42
C GLY A 268 2.37 -11.10 -7.39
N HIS A 269 2.37 -11.86 -6.29
CA HIS A 269 1.36 -12.89 -6.07
C HIS A 269 0.03 -12.27 -5.64
N GLY A 270 -1.06 -12.79 -6.20
CA GLY A 270 -2.40 -12.60 -5.63
C GLY A 270 -2.64 -13.56 -4.46
N ALA A 271 -3.90 -13.70 -4.06
CA ALA A 271 -4.31 -14.45 -2.88
C ALA A 271 -4.20 -15.99 -2.99
N GLY A 272 -3.48 -16.52 -3.99
CA GLY A 272 -3.26 -17.95 -4.21
C GLY A 272 -3.77 -18.48 -5.56
N TYR A 273 -3.80 -19.80 -5.70
CA TYR A 273 -4.24 -20.51 -6.92
C TYR A 273 -3.52 -20.08 -8.22
N ASN A 274 -2.25 -19.67 -8.09
CA ASN A 274 -1.39 -19.17 -9.16
C ASN A 274 -1.87 -17.87 -9.83
N TYR A 275 -2.75 -17.10 -9.18
CA TYR A 275 -3.10 -15.78 -9.66
C TYR A 275 -1.98 -14.77 -9.37
N GLN A 276 -1.76 -13.88 -10.33
CA GLN A 276 -0.91 -12.70 -10.21
C GLN A 276 -1.76 -11.42 -10.02
N VAL A 277 -1.13 -10.37 -9.48
CA VAL A 277 -1.69 -9.02 -9.46
C VAL A 277 -1.21 -8.21 -10.67
N PHE A 278 -2.10 -7.38 -11.24
CA PHE A 278 -1.81 -6.59 -12.43
C PHE A 278 -2.22 -5.12 -12.21
N PRO A 279 -1.33 -4.15 -12.48
CA PRO A 279 -1.61 -2.74 -12.26
C PRO A 279 -2.91 -2.35 -12.94
N TYR A 280 -3.74 -1.63 -12.21
CA TYR A 280 -5.04 -1.12 -12.65
C TYR A 280 -6.06 -2.22 -13.02
N ARG A 281 -5.73 -3.51 -12.89
CA ARG A 281 -6.65 -4.63 -13.20
C ARG A 281 -6.99 -5.48 -12.00
N THR A 282 -6.19 -5.47 -10.94
CA THR A 282 -6.45 -6.28 -9.75
C THR A 282 -7.15 -5.48 -8.66
N ILE A 283 -8.16 -6.09 -8.03
CA ILE A 283 -8.69 -5.63 -6.75
C ILE A 283 -8.55 -6.71 -5.67
N ALA A 284 -8.16 -6.27 -4.47
CA ALA A 284 -8.21 -7.04 -3.25
C ALA A 284 -9.57 -6.85 -2.57
N VAL A 285 -10.21 -7.97 -2.19
CA VAL A 285 -11.55 -7.93 -1.58
C VAL A 285 -11.63 -8.83 -0.35
N ASN A 286 -12.67 -8.61 0.46
CA ASN A 286 -13.05 -9.57 1.49
C ASN A 286 -13.89 -10.70 0.86
N PHE A 287 -13.30 -11.88 0.66
CA PHE A 287 -13.97 -13.01 -0.01
C PHE A 287 -15.21 -13.52 0.73
N SER A 288 -15.19 -13.61 2.06
CA SER A 288 -16.34 -14.12 2.83
C SER A 288 -17.52 -13.16 2.77
N GLY A 289 -17.26 -11.85 2.91
CA GLY A 289 -18.26 -10.82 2.73
C GLY A 289 -18.81 -10.78 1.31
N LEU A 290 -17.94 -10.86 0.30
CA LEU A 290 -18.36 -10.91 -1.10
C LEU A 290 -19.26 -12.12 -1.39
N CYS A 291 -18.95 -13.28 -0.82
CA CYS A 291 -19.77 -14.47 -0.98
C CYS A 291 -21.19 -14.34 -0.45
N ARG A 292 -21.42 -13.54 0.60
CA ARG A 292 -22.78 -13.30 1.11
C ARG A 292 -23.67 -12.62 0.08
N HIS A 293 -23.13 -11.68 -0.69
CA HIS A 293 -23.88 -10.98 -1.73
C HIS A 293 -24.10 -11.83 -2.99
N LEU A 294 -23.16 -12.73 -3.31
CA LEU A 294 -23.20 -13.54 -4.53
C LEU A 294 -23.76 -14.94 -4.35
N ARG A 295 -24.21 -15.32 -3.14
CA ARG A 295 -24.62 -16.70 -2.84
C ARG A 295 -25.80 -17.18 -3.70
N ALA A 296 -26.70 -16.27 -4.08
CA ALA A 296 -27.83 -16.59 -4.94
C ALA A 296 -27.41 -16.89 -6.39
N GLN A 297 -26.32 -16.28 -6.86
CA GLN A 297 -25.81 -16.42 -8.22
C GLN A 297 -24.70 -17.48 -8.34
N ILE A 298 -23.97 -17.74 -7.25
CA ILE A 298 -22.87 -18.70 -7.19
C ILE A 298 -23.17 -19.70 -6.06
N PRO A 299 -23.88 -20.80 -6.36
CA PRO A 299 -24.10 -21.88 -5.40
C PRO A 299 -22.77 -22.40 -4.83
N GLY A 300 -22.72 -22.65 -3.52
CA GLY A 300 -21.49 -23.09 -2.85
C GLY A 300 -20.38 -22.04 -2.83
N CYS A 301 -20.73 -20.74 -2.84
CA CYS A 301 -19.76 -19.65 -2.86
C CYS A 301 -18.65 -19.82 -1.82
N SER A 302 -17.40 -19.74 -2.28
CA SER A 302 -16.18 -19.79 -1.46
C SER A 302 -15.08 -18.94 -2.09
N LYS A 303 -13.96 -18.75 -1.40
CA LYS A 303 -12.75 -18.13 -1.99
C LYS A 303 -12.37 -18.79 -3.32
N LYS A 304 -12.41 -20.12 -3.40
CA LYS A 304 -12.05 -20.88 -4.61
C LYS A 304 -12.98 -20.55 -5.79
N SER A 305 -14.27 -20.34 -5.55
CA SER A 305 -15.21 -19.97 -6.61
C SER A 305 -15.21 -18.47 -6.93
N LEU A 306 -14.77 -17.60 -6.02
CA LEU A 306 -14.70 -16.16 -6.28
C LEU A 306 -13.36 -15.66 -6.83
N ILE A 307 -12.24 -16.29 -6.49
CA ILE A 307 -10.94 -15.82 -6.97
C ILE A 307 -10.85 -15.94 -8.49
N GLY A 308 -10.38 -14.87 -9.13
CA GLY A 308 -10.38 -14.65 -10.57
C GLY A 308 -11.72 -14.18 -11.13
N LEU A 309 -12.75 -13.92 -10.33
CA LEU A 309 -14.00 -13.35 -10.83
C LEU A 309 -13.74 -11.98 -11.47
N MET A 310 -14.24 -11.80 -12.70
CA MET A 310 -14.27 -10.50 -13.36
C MET A 310 -15.39 -9.64 -12.78
N VAL A 311 -15.06 -8.39 -12.51
CA VAL A 311 -16.01 -7.37 -12.08
C VAL A 311 -15.92 -6.14 -12.97
N PHE A 312 -16.99 -5.37 -12.99
CA PHE A 312 -17.09 -4.09 -13.65
C PHE A 312 -17.39 -3.00 -12.62
N ILE A 313 -16.70 -1.87 -12.73
CA ILE A 313 -16.89 -0.67 -11.92
C ILE A 313 -17.26 0.48 -12.87
N PRO A 314 -18.55 0.84 -13.00
CA PRO A 314 -19.01 1.83 -13.97
C PRO A 314 -18.34 3.19 -13.77
N GLU A 315 -18.18 3.62 -12.52
CA GLU A 315 -17.63 4.94 -12.20
C GLU A 315 -16.17 5.11 -12.69
N VAL A 316 -15.42 4.01 -12.82
CA VAL A 316 -14.06 4.03 -13.40
C VAL A 316 -14.12 4.22 -14.92
N ALA A 317 -15.02 3.49 -15.61
CA ALA A 317 -15.19 3.59 -17.05
C ALA A 317 -15.70 4.97 -17.47
N GLU A 318 -16.69 5.50 -16.75
CA GLU A 318 -17.32 6.79 -17.01
C GLU A 318 -16.35 7.97 -16.88
N LYS A 319 -15.36 7.86 -16.00
CA LYS A 319 -14.31 8.86 -15.81
C LYS A 319 -13.28 8.90 -16.95
N ARG A 320 -13.30 7.92 -17.87
CA ARG A 320 -12.40 7.87 -19.05
C ARG A 320 -10.93 8.05 -18.67
N ILE A 321 -10.54 7.41 -17.59
CA ILE A 321 -9.24 7.64 -16.95
C ILE A 321 -8.12 7.19 -17.90
N LYS A 322 -7.21 8.11 -18.22
CA LYS A 322 -6.04 7.82 -19.06
C LYS A 322 -5.02 7.00 -18.30
N MET A 323 -4.74 5.82 -18.82
CA MET A 323 -3.80 4.85 -18.26
C MET A 323 -2.39 5.08 -18.80
N PRO A 324 -1.35 4.50 -18.17
CA PRO A 324 -0.06 4.34 -18.81
C PRO A 324 -0.25 3.73 -20.22
N GLY A 325 0.43 4.30 -21.22
CA GLY A 325 0.21 3.94 -22.63
C GLY A 325 -0.91 4.72 -23.34
N GLY A 326 -1.64 5.59 -22.64
CA GLY A 326 -2.60 6.54 -23.22
C GLY A 326 -4.02 6.03 -23.46
N ALA A 327 -4.24 4.72 -23.33
CA ALA A 327 -5.57 4.12 -23.42
C ALA A 327 -6.48 4.55 -22.25
N GLU A 328 -7.79 4.52 -22.46
CA GLU A 328 -8.77 4.75 -21.39
C GLU A 328 -9.04 3.45 -20.63
N HIS A 329 -9.18 3.52 -19.31
CA HIS A 329 -9.56 2.37 -18.51
C HIS A 329 -11.02 1.97 -18.79
N ASP A 330 -11.25 0.70 -19.12
CA ASP A 330 -12.56 0.18 -19.52
C ASP A 330 -13.49 -0.18 -18.34
N GLY A 331 -13.02 -0.04 -17.11
CA GLY A 331 -13.76 -0.30 -15.87
C GLY A 331 -13.79 -1.76 -15.42
N TYR A 332 -13.11 -2.68 -16.12
CA TYR A 332 -13.06 -4.09 -15.76
C TYR A 332 -11.85 -4.45 -14.88
N PHE A 333 -12.11 -5.28 -13.88
CA PHE A 333 -11.12 -5.72 -12.90
C PHE A 333 -11.26 -7.21 -12.57
N CYS A 334 -10.18 -7.79 -12.10
CA CYS A 334 -10.09 -9.16 -11.63
C CYS A 334 -9.96 -9.18 -10.10
N ILE A 335 -10.80 -9.97 -9.45
CA ILE A 335 -10.67 -10.26 -8.02
C ILE A 335 -9.61 -11.36 -7.85
N THR A 336 -8.34 -11.00 -7.87
CA THR A 336 -7.22 -11.95 -7.73
C THR A 336 -6.53 -11.89 -6.38
N ASP A 337 -6.92 -10.95 -5.52
CA ASP A 337 -6.21 -10.68 -4.27
C ASP A 337 -7.14 -10.49 -3.05
N THR A 338 -6.54 -10.46 -1.86
CA THR A 338 -7.19 -10.18 -0.57
C THR A 338 -6.18 -9.57 0.38
N GLY A 339 -6.65 -8.79 1.34
CA GLY A 339 -5.86 -8.42 2.50
C GLY A 339 -6.35 -9.09 3.77
N SER A 340 -5.70 -8.79 4.89
CA SER A 340 -6.20 -9.15 6.22
C SER A 340 -7.62 -8.62 6.41
N PRO A 341 -8.54 -9.42 6.98
CA PRO A 341 -9.94 -9.02 7.18
C PRO A 341 -10.09 -7.81 8.12
N TYR A 342 -9.06 -7.48 8.91
CA TYR A 342 -9.05 -6.27 9.71
C TYR A 342 -8.99 -5.00 8.84
N TYR A 343 -8.28 -5.06 7.71
CA TYR A 343 -8.03 -3.93 6.80
C TYR A 343 -8.99 -3.94 5.61
N ILE A 344 -9.02 -5.06 4.86
CA ILE A 344 -9.93 -5.30 3.74
C ILE A 344 -11.21 -5.91 4.27
N ARG A 345 -12.08 -5.00 4.74
CA ARG A 345 -13.44 -5.32 5.19
C ARG A 345 -14.39 -5.34 4.01
N GLU A 346 -15.62 -5.69 4.26
CA GLU A 346 -16.61 -5.97 3.22
C GLU A 346 -16.90 -4.76 2.34
N GLU A 347 -17.06 -3.58 2.91
CA GLU A 347 -17.34 -2.37 2.13
C GLU A 347 -16.08 -1.68 1.57
N ARG A 348 -14.91 -2.31 1.64
CA ARG A 348 -13.65 -1.76 1.11
C ARG A 348 -13.09 -2.70 0.04
N ILE A 349 -12.54 -2.10 -1.00
CA ILE A 349 -11.65 -2.78 -1.94
C ILE A 349 -10.30 -2.07 -1.92
N ASP A 350 -9.23 -2.80 -2.25
CA ASP A 350 -7.93 -2.22 -2.54
C ASP A 350 -7.59 -2.43 -4.00
N MET A 351 -7.28 -1.37 -4.74
CA MET A 351 -7.00 -1.46 -6.18
C MET A 351 -5.48 -1.43 -6.38
N PHE A 352 -4.94 -2.44 -7.06
CA PHE A 352 -3.50 -2.56 -7.25
C PHE A 352 -3.03 -1.58 -8.32
N VAL A 353 -2.09 -0.70 -7.99
CA VAL A 353 -1.57 0.35 -8.91
C VAL A 353 -0.13 0.09 -9.37
N GLY A 354 0.36 -1.14 -9.16
CA GLY A 354 1.73 -1.50 -9.54
C GLY A 354 2.75 -0.97 -8.55
N THR A 355 3.56 0.00 -8.96
CA THR A 355 4.57 0.67 -8.11
C THR A 355 4.32 2.18 -7.97
N HIS A 356 3.20 2.68 -8.51
CA HIS A 356 2.75 4.05 -8.29
C HIS A 356 2.26 4.26 -6.85
N GLY A 357 2.05 5.53 -6.47
CA GLY A 357 1.65 5.90 -5.13
C GLY A 357 0.28 5.33 -4.74
N GLY A 358 0.19 4.78 -3.52
CA GLY A 358 -1.06 4.23 -2.96
C GLY A 358 -2.02 5.30 -2.42
N GLY A 359 -1.75 6.59 -2.67
CA GLY A 359 -2.53 7.69 -2.10
C GLY A 359 -2.28 7.92 -0.61
N ASN A 360 -1.16 7.45 -0.06
CA ASN A 360 -0.78 7.73 1.32
C ASN A 360 -0.52 9.24 1.49
N PRO A 361 -1.38 9.99 2.20
CA PRO A 361 -1.30 11.44 2.25
C PRO A 361 -0.10 11.94 3.08
N TYR A 362 0.62 11.04 3.75
CA TYR A 362 1.80 11.37 4.57
C TYR A 362 3.13 11.29 3.81
N LEU A 363 3.09 11.13 2.48
CA LEU A 363 4.27 11.14 1.62
C LEU A 363 4.36 12.48 0.86
N PRO A 364 5.52 12.84 0.27
CA PRO A 364 5.59 13.95 -0.69
C PRO A 364 4.68 13.71 -1.89
N THR A 365 4.11 14.78 -2.47
CA THR A 365 3.14 14.70 -3.59
C THR A 365 3.59 13.78 -4.74
N ALA A 366 4.88 13.81 -5.09
CA ALA A 366 5.47 12.96 -6.13
C ALA A 366 5.32 11.44 -5.87
N ARG A 367 5.11 11.02 -4.62
CA ARG A 367 4.95 9.62 -4.19
C ARG A 367 3.52 9.23 -3.85
N GLN A 368 2.61 10.19 -3.81
CA GLN A 368 1.23 9.95 -3.37
C GLN A 368 0.35 9.44 -4.51
N GLY A 369 0.48 10.00 -5.71
CA GLY A 369 -0.48 9.85 -6.80
C GLY A 369 -0.37 8.58 -7.63
N ASN A 370 -1.43 8.32 -8.39
CA ASN A 370 -1.53 7.31 -9.43
C ASN A 370 -2.64 7.69 -10.43
N HIS A 371 -2.68 7.03 -11.58
CA HIS A 371 -3.66 7.33 -12.63
C HIS A 371 -5.14 7.30 -12.20
N PHE A 372 -5.54 6.44 -11.25
CA PHE A 372 -6.94 6.45 -10.77
C PHE A 372 -7.24 7.72 -9.97
N MET A 373 -6.32 8.17 -9.14
CA MET A 373 -6.46 9.42 -8.39
C MET A 373 -6.48 10.63 -9.32
N ASP A 374 -5.59 10.66 -10.32
CA ASP A 374 -5.52 11.72 -11.32
C ASP A 374 -6.81 11.77 -12.17
N GLY A 375 -7.42 10.61 -12.41
CA GLY A 375 -8.74 10.46 -13.02
C GLY A 375 -9.92 10.82 -12.11
N GLY A 376 -9.67 11.25 -10.87
CA GLY A 376 -10.69 11.68 -9.93
C GLY A 376 -11.40 10.55 -9.18
N ILE A 377 -10.76 9.38 -9.03
CA ILE A 377 -11.17 8.36 -8.04
C ILE A 377 -10.63 8.80 -6.67
N LYS A 378 -11.53 9.25 -5.80
CA LYS A 378 -11.17 9.67 -4.44
C LYS A 378 -10.80 8.45 -3.60
N ASN A 379 -9.60 8.42 -3.01
CA ASN A 379 -9.27 7.40 -2.03
C ASN A 379 -9.86 7.76 -0.66
N LEU A 380 -9.99 6.74 0.18
CA LEU A 380 -10.29 6.91 1.58
C LEU A 380 -9.00 7.26 2.37
N VAL A 381 -8.95 8.42 3.03
CA VAL A 381 -7.76 8.89 3.80
C VAL A 381 -8.03 9.00 5.30
N PRO A 382 -7.08 8.67 6.20
CA PRO A 382 -7.32 8.56 7.64
C PRO A 382 -8.10 9.70 8.33
N SER A 383 -8.05 10.92 7.80
CA SER A 383 -8.81 12.08 8.28
C SER A 383 -10.31 12.06 7.96
N ASP A 384 -10.78 11.19 7.06
CA ASP A 384 -12.21 11.01 6.76
C ASP A 384 -12.99 10.44 7.97
N TRP A 385 -12.27 10.04 9.03
CA TRP A 385 -12.80 9.51 10.27
C TRP A 385 -12.94 10.61 11.33
N LYS A 386 -14.15 10.75 11.88
CA LYS A 386 -14.51 11.90 12.74
C LYS A 386 -13.97 11.88 14.18
N ILE A 387 -13.78 10.72 14.83
CA ILE A 387 -13.39 10.65 16.25
C ILE A 387 -12.27 9.62 16.47
N TRP A 388 -11.22 10.05 17.15
CA TRP A 388 -10.07 9.25 17.54
C TRP A 388 -9.83 9.35 19.04
N LYS A 389 -9.63 8.22 19.73
CA LYS A 389 -9.35 8.20 21.17
C LYS A 389 -7.86 8.25 21.47
N THR A 390 -7.06 7.63 20.62
CA THR A 390 -5.60 7.71 20.67
C THR A 390 -5.05 7.96 19.28
N ASP A 391 -3.74 8.17 19.16
CA ASP A 391 -3.08 8.34 17.85
C ASP A 391 -3.26 7.14 16.92
N THR A 392 -3.60 5.97 17.45
CA THR A 392 -3.74 4.71 16.69
C THR A 392 -5.10 4.06 16.85
N LYS A 393 -5.79 4.28 17.98
CA LYS A 393 -7.09 3.66 18.30
C LYS A 393 -8.24 4.59 17.97
N ARG A 394 -9.12 4.04 17.15
CA ARG A 394 -10.37 4.65 16.70
C ARG A 394 -11.51 4.13 17.59
N VAL A 395 -12.53 4.95 17.81
CA VAL A 395 -13.78 4.48 18.39
C VAL A 395 -14.92 4.97 17.52
N TRP A 396 -15.85 4.07 17.18
CA TRP A 396 -16.90 4.37 16.23
C TRP A 396 -18.27 3.97 16.77
N CYS A 397 -19.17 4.95 16.72
CA CYS A 397 -20.62 4.85 16.62
C CYS A 397 -21.14 6.27 16.28
N ASP A 398 -22.45 6.49 16.08
CA ASP A 398 -22.94 7.86 15.92
C ASP A 398 -22.56 8.73 17.14
N GLN A 399 -22.62 10.06 16.99
CA GLN A 399 -22.14 10.97 18.04
C GLN A 399 -22.81 10.67 19.40
N ALA A 400 -24.11 10.38 19.40
CA ALA A 400 -24.86 10.10 20.62
C ALA A 400 -24.43 8.77 21.27
N ALA A 401 -24.21 7.73 20.47
CA ALA A 401 -23.71 6.45 20.94
C ALA A 401 -22.24 6.53 21.43
N ALA A 402 -21.45 7.43 20.82
CA ALA A 402 -20.05 7.64 21.19
C ALA A 402 -19.94 8.39 22.51
N GLU A 403 -20.78 9.41 22.68
CA GLU A 403 -20.96 10.16 23.93
C GLU A 403 -21.53 9.27 25.04
N SER A 404 -22.39 8.28 24.71
CA SER A 404 -22.98 7.34 25.68
C SER A 404 -22.12 6.12 26.02
N GLY A 405 -20.93 5.98 25.41
CA GLY A 405 -20.01 4.87 25.69
C GLY A 405 -20.43 3.50 25.14
N GLN A 406 -21.43 3.45 24.26
CA GLN A 406 -22.00 2.20 23.71
C GLN A 406 -21.29 1.68 22.46
N CYS A 407 -20.19 2.31 22.03
CA CYS A 407 -19.45 1.86 20.86
C CYS A 407 -18.79 0.48 21.07
N VAL A 408 -19.22 -0.52 20.30
CA VAL A 408 -18.67 -1.89 20.33
C VAL A 408 -17.77 -2.25 19.15
N HIS A 409 -17.75 -1.47 18.05
CA HIS A 409 -17.05 -1.87 16.81
C HIS A 409 -16.40 -0.72 16.04
N ASP A 410 -15.31 -1.03 15.34
CA ASP A 410 -14.55 -0.15 14.43
C ASP A 410 -15.20 -0.12 13.03
N PHE A 411 -16.35 0.54 12.86
CA PHE A 411 -17.14 0.49 11.61
C PHE A 411 -17.52 1.86 11.01
N ARG A 412 -16.57 2.53 10.35
CA ARG A 412 -16.68 2.91 8.92
C ARG A 412 -18.04 3.36 8.31
N ASN A 413 -18.80 4.27 8.92
CA ASN A 413 -19.99 4.89 8.26
C ASN A 413 -19.89 6.40 7.99
N THR A 414 -18.72 7.03 8.19
CA THR A 414 -18.61 8.51 8.14
C THR A 414 -17.90 9.09 6.91
N ALA A 415 -17.26 8.27 6.07
CA ALA A 415 -16.81 8.75 4.77
C ALA A 415 -18.06 8.89 3.87
N PRO A 416 -18.43 10.11 3.45
CA PRO A 416 -19.79 10.42 3.01
C PRO A 416 -20.25 9.70 1.73
N GLU A 417 -19.36 9.05 0.97
CA GLU A 417 -19.76 8.36 -0.26
C GLU A 417 -18.98 7.04 -0.46
N LYS A 418 -19.68 5.90 -0.40
CA LYS A 418 -19.22 4.67 -1.05
C LYS A 418 -19.18 4.94 -2.55
N ALA A 419 -18.02 5.33 -3.07
CA ALA A 419 -17.94 5.97 -4.38
C ALA A 419 -18.02 5.01 -5.58
N LEU A 420 -17.78 3.71 -5.37
CA LEU A 420 -17.69 2.73 -6.47
C LEU A 420 -18.74 1.62 -6.35
N THR A 421 -19.40 1.31 -7.44
CA THR A 421 -20.36 0.22 -7.55
C THR A 421 -19.67 -1.02 -8.11
N LEU A 422 -19.67 -2.10 -7.34
CA LEU A 422 -19.07 -3.35 -7.78
C LEU A 422 -20.12 -4.23 -8.46
N GLN A 423 -19.90 -4.57 -9.73
CA GLN A 423 -20.78 -5.47 -10.48
C GLN A 423 -20.05 -6.76 -10.88
N ALA A 424 -20.56 -7.93 -10.50
CA ALA A 424 -20.03 -9.21 -10.95
C ALA A 424 -20.45 -9.49 -12.39
N VAL A 425 -19.53 -9.97 -13.21
CA VAL A 425 -19.77 -10.23 -14.63
C VAL A 425 -20.00 -11.73 -14.86
N PHE A 426 -21.11 -12.05 -15.53
CA PHE A 426 -21.51 -13.41 -15.88
C PHE A 426 -21.68 -13.52 -17.39
N ARG A 427 -21.25 -14.65 -17.94
CA ARG A 427 -21.46 -15.06 -19.33
C ARG A 427 -22.96 -15.23 -19.62
N PRO A 428 -23.36 -15.23 -20.92
CA PRO A 428 -24.74 -15.50 -21.32
C PRO A 428 -25.29 -16.84 -20.81
N ASP A 429 -24.45 -17.85 -20.61
CA ASP A 429 -24.81 -19.15 -20.05
C ASP A 429 -24.94 -19.16 -18.51
N GLY A 430 -24.86 -17.99 -17.87
CA GLY A 430 -24.99 -17.83 -16.43
C GLY A 430 -23.74 -18.16 -15.63
N GLN A 431 -22.65 -18.61 -16.25
CA GLN A 431 -21.39 -18.87 -15.55
C GLN A 431 -20.63 -17.57 -15.24
N PRO A 432 -19.94 -17.45 -14.10
CA PRO A 432 -19.11 -16.28 -13.81
C PRO A 432 -17.99 -16.13 -14.85
N LEU A 433 -17.79 -14.92 -15.37
CA LEU A 433 -16.64 -14.62 -16.23
C LEU A 433 -15.38 -14.59 -15.37
N ARG A 434 -14.35 -15.33 -15.79
CA ARG A 434 -13.09 -15.48 -15.04
C ARG A 434 -11.90 -14.91 -15.77
N CYS A 435 -11.03 -14.29 -15.00
CA CYS A 435 -9.72 -13.86 -15.43
C CYS A 435 -8.74 -15.04 -15.48
N LYS A 436 -7.75 -14.93 -16.37
CA LYS A 436 -6.60 -15.84 -16.44
C LYS A 436 -5.75 -15.71 -15.18
N LYS A 437 -5.17 -16.84 -14.78
CA LYS A 437 -4.29 -16.91 -13.60
C LYS A 437 -2.97 -16.17 -13.83
N ASN A 438 -2.35 -16.42 -14.98
CA ASN A 438 -1.06 -15.86 -15.37
C ASN A 438 -1.07 -15.52 -16.87
N PRO A 439 -1.83 -14.49 -17.30
CA PRO A 439 -1.73 -13.99 -18.66
C PRO A 439 -0.30 -13.52 -18.95
N ARG A 440 0.25 -13.96 -20.09
CA ARG A 440 1.58 -13.57 -20.55
C ARG A 440 1.55 -12.24 -21.30
#